data_AF-A0A538HGN3-F1
#
_entry.id   AF-A0A538HGN3-F1
#
_cell.length_a   1.000
_cell.length_b   1.000
_cell.length_c   1.000
_cell.angle_alpha   90.00
_cell.angle_beta   90.00
_cell.angle_gamma   90.00
#
_symmetry.space_group_name_H-M   'P 1'
#
loop_
_entity.id
_entity.type
_entity.pdbx_description
1 polymer ?
#
loop_
_entity_poly.entity_id
_entity_poly.type
_entity_poly.pdbx_seq_one_letter_code
_entity_poly.pdbx_strand_id
1 'polypeptide(L)'
;MRRPHRSLFAVALVVLAITTGASGAGSWKPAITGTPQVGATLTADLSGWSGGSTSWTYQWTRCDVNGNACVNLANGTAQTYSVVSADVGSRLRVTATPSKRQGAATSDPTAVVAPAPAPVAAPATVSLTSSIANGATLGGSVAWIVNASGSVARIDFLIDGTKKWSEAYAPYQFNGDPNGKLDTTTLANGSHTLLAVAYGSSGSEVGRISSGVTVSNGGSGSPPPPPPPAPSVTLTSSIASGATISGSVQWTVAATGFGIVRVDFSIDGAKKWTEQQAPYQFNGDPAGMLDTTTLANGSHTLLAVAFNSNSVELARVSSTVTVSNSASSPPPPPPPPPPSSSGSWQRYGTANGWKLPFRSTADQDFEIGQDVALGAKYVRIGPTDAIIQKLLANGITPIILFGGNPTYPWTTTPQQLASQVSGYASRWGNKILYECLNELNIHGWTPDAYVPYLKAFHDAVKAAAPTATVLMDGLWTGSGSQALIPWSQRFIDLGGLNYTDLYNVHLYDDAAEHGAWSMWDMTFGSGGAGYYDTTNVRSLLDAWAAAHGKPKMPIVSTESGGPVPKYTEAKQATIVTDALHAADGVGTGYRKLAFTLIYNVLDDDVAGF
;
A
#
# COMPACT_ATOMS: atom_id res chain seq x y z
N MET A 1 86.72 -14.72 71.19
CA MET A 1 86.27 -15.45 72.40
C MET A 1 84.75 -15.31 72.55
N ARG A 2 84.10 -16.29 73.19
CA ARG A 2 82.68 -16.37 73.68
C ARG A 2 81.62 -15.32 73.22
N ARG A 3 80.57 -15.83 72.54
CA ARG A 3 79.08 -15.75 72.78
C ARG A 3 78.42 -14.51 73.43
N PRO A 4 77.08 -14.28 73.27
CA PRO A 4 76.01 -15.18 72.74
C PRO A 4 75.42 -14.64 71.41
N HIS A 5 74.21 -14.94 70.88
CA HIS A 5 73.01 -15.73 71.22
C HIS A 5 72.35 -16.19 69.86
N ARG A 6 71.25 -16.94 69.71
CA ARG A 6 70.24 -17.55 70.62
C ARG A 6 69.88 -18.99 70.14
N SER A 7 68.59 -19.37 70.05
CA SER A 7 68.03 -20.70 69.69
C SER A 7 67.45 -20.72 68.25
N LEU A 8 67.60 -21.75 67.39
CA LEU A 8 67.18 -23.18 67.41
C LEU A 8 65.66 -23.41 67.24
N PHE A 9 65.20 -23.91 66.08
CA PHE A 9 64.88 -25.34 65.85
C PHE A 9 64.49 -25.66 64.38
N ALA A 10 64.52 -26.95 64.00
CA ALA A 10 64.35 -27.46 62.63
C ALA A 10 62.90 -27.88 62.30
N VAL A 11 62.62 -28.09 61.00
CA VAL A 11 61.29 -28.49 60.46
C VAL A 11 61.38 -29.78 59.66
N ALA A 12 60.54 -30.78 60.00
CA ALA A 12 60.21 -31.92 59.13
C ALA A 12 58.85 -32.56 59.51
N LEU A 13 57.91 -32.58 58.54
CA LEU A 13 56.87 -33.59 58.19
C LEU A 13 56.42 -34.64 59.25
N VAL A 14 55.14 -34.99 59.48
CA VAL A 14 54.09 -35.47 58.53
C VAL A 14 52.64 -35.37 59.13
N VAL A 15 51.67 -34.91 58.30
CA VAL A 15 50.20 -35.17 58.23
C VAL A 15 49.31 -35.29 59.49
N LEU A 16 48.29 -34.42 59.57
CA LEU A 16 46.89 -34.81 59.77
C LEU A 16 45.97 -33.89 58.94
N ALA A 17 44.79 -34.37 58.54
CA ALA A 17 43.93 -33.74 57.54
C ALA A 17 43.30 -32.41 57.98
N ILE A 18 43.29 -31.41 57.08
CA ILE A 18 42.35 -30.30 57.13
C ILE A 18 41.30 -30.55 56.04
N THR A 19 40.04 -30.61 56.45
CA THR A 19 38.89 -30.68 55.55
C THR A 19 38.83 -29.43 54.68
N THR A 20 39.03 -29.58 53.37
CA THR A 20 38.67 -28.53 52.41
C THR A 20 37.15 -28.45 52.35
N GLY A 21 36.57 -27.67 53.26
CA GLY A 21 35.15 -27.41 53.31
C GLY A 21 34.65 -26.90 51.95
N ALA A 22 33.56 -27.50 51.47
CA ALA A 22 32.85 -26.99 50.31
C ALA A 22 32.25 -25.62 50.66
N SER A 23 32.94 -24.53 50.31
CA SER A 23 32.33 -23.21 50.20
C SER A 23 31.31 -23.27 49.06
N GLY A 24 30.03 -23.25 49.44
CA GLY A 24 28.95 -23.75 48.59
C GLY A 24 28.80 -23.05 47.25
N ALA A 25 28.44 -23.84 46.23
CA ALA A 25 27.87 -23.33 44.98
C ALA A 25 26.44 -22.80 45.25
N GLY A 26 26.34 -21.64 45.88
CA GLY A 26 25.07 -20.95 46.13
C GLY A 26 24.50 -20.35 44.85
N SER A 27 23.57 -21.07 44.21
CA SER A 27 22.57 -20.60 43.23
C SER A 27 23.01 -19.56 42.18
N TRP A 28 24.26 -19.58 41.71
CA TRP A 28 24.71 -18.70 40.64
C TRP A 28 24.09 -19.12 39.29
N LYS A 29 23.63 -18.15 38.50
CA LYS A 29 23.10 -18.32 37.14
C LYS A 29 23.82 -17.36 36.18
N PRO A 30 24.03 -17.73 34.91
CA PRO A 30 24.39 -16.78 33.86
C PRO A 30 23.34 -15.67 33.73
N ALA A 31 23.77 -14.44 33.49
CA ALA A 31 22.90 -13.36 33.04
C ALA A 31 22.86 -13.33 31.51
N ILE A 32 21.77 -12.81 30.94
CA ILE A 32 21.70 -12.51 29.51
C ILE A 32 21.74 -10.99 29.35
N THR A 33 22.72 -10.49 28.61
CA THR A 33 22.85 -9.07 28.25
C THR A 33 22.53 -8.85 26.78
N GLY A 34 22.01 -7.65 26.45
CA GLY A 34 21.50 -7.31 25.12
C GLY A 34 19.97 -7.26 25.07
N THR A 35 19.42 -6.59 24.06
CA THR A 35 17.97 -6.45 23.87
C THR A 35 17.42 -7.71 23.18
N PRO A 36 16.38 -8.38 23.71
CA PRO A 36 15.73 -9.51 23.04
C PRO A 36 14.87 -8.97 21.88
N GLN A 37 15.49 -8.76 20.73
CA GLN A 37 14.87 -8.13 19.56
C GLN A 37 15.55 -8.65 18.29
N VAL A 38 14.79 -8.91 17.22
CA VAL A 38 15.34 -9.44 15.96
C VAL A 38 16.49 -8.56 15.44
N GLY A 39 17.59 -9.19 15.05
CA GLY A 39 18.81 -8.54 14.58
C GLY A 39 19.77 -8.09 15.70
N ALA A 40 19.35 -8.10 16.96
CA ALA A 40 20.24 -7.86 18.09
C ALA A 40 21.02 -9.13 18.47
N THR A 41 22.17 -8.95 19.13
CA THR A 41 22.97 -10.04 19.69
C THR A 41 22.82 -10.07 21.20
N LEU A 42 22.35 -11.20 21.72
CA LEU A 42 22.37 -11.51 23.15
C LEU A 42 23.70 -12.15 23.52
N THR A 43 24.16 -11.92 24.76
CA THR A 43 25.41 -12.47 25.29
C THR A 43 25.16 -13.12 26.65
N ALA A 44 25.68 -14.34 26.82
CA ALA A 44 25.75 -15.01 28.11
C ALA A 44 26.87 -14.37 28.94
N ASP A 45 26.49 -13.55 29.92
CA ASP A 45 27.42 -13.00 30.90
C ASP A 45 27.60 -13.99 32.05
N LEU A 46 28.87 -14.32 32.31
CA LEU A 46 29.29 -15.25 33.36
C LEU A 46 29.86 -14.52 34.59
N SER A 47 29.64 -13.20 34.69
CA SER A 47 30.06 -12.38 35.83
C SER A 47 29.49 -12.90 37.17
N GLY A 48 30.26 -12.74 38.23
CA GLY A 48 29.95 -13.30 39.56
C GLY A 48 30.32 -14.78 39.75
N TRP A 49 30.70 -15.52 38.70
CA TRP A 49 31.23 -16.88 38.86
C TRP A 49 32.64 -16.88 39.51
N SER A 50 32.75 -17.48 40.70
CA SER A 50 34.02 -17.62 41.44
C SER A 50 34.73 -18.95 41.25
N GLY A 51 34.19 -19.86 40.42
CA GLY A 51 34.63 -21.26 40.35
C GLY A 51 35.86 -21.58 39.50
N GLY A 52 36.64 -20.58 39.05
CA GLY A 52 37.98 -20.75 38.48
C GLY A 52 38.10 -21.48 37.13
N SER A 53 36.99 -21.84 36.48
CA SER A 53 37.01 -22.38 35.10
C SER A 53 37.03 -21.25 34.07
N THR A 54 37.94 -21.34 33.11
CA THR A 54 38.17 -20.32 32.06
C THR A 54 37.66 -20.73 30.68
N SER A 55 37.01 -21.89 30.54
CA SER A 55 36.39 -22.32 29.28
C SER A 55 35.07 -23.04 29.51
N TRP A 56 34.12 -22.76 28.61
CA TRP A 56 32.69 -23.03 28.79
C TRP A 56 32.06 -23.52 27.50
N THR A 57 31.05 -24.38 27.60
CA THR A 57 30.10 -24.66 26.52
C THR A 57 28.76 -24.02 26.84
N TYR A 58 28.02 -23.67 25.79
CA TYR A 58 26.73 -22.98 25.89
C TYR A 58 25.66 -23.75 25.12
N GLN A 59 24.42 -23.67 25.60
CA GLN A 59 23.23 -24.05 24.85
C GLN A 59 22.13 -23.02 25.09
N TRP A 60 21.81 -22.25 24.06
CA TRP A 60 20.65 -21.38 24.00
C TRP A 60 19.38 -22.18 23.70
N THR A 61 18.28 -21.80 24.32
CA THR A 61 16.98 -22.43 24.12
C THR A 61 15.90 -21.39 23.89
N ARG A 62 14.93 -21.73 23.03
CA ARG A 62 13.72 -20.95 22.80
C ARG A 62 12.59 -21.55 23.62
N CYS A 63 12.02 -20.74 24.50
CA CYS A 63 10.92 -21.07 25.39
C CYS A 63 9.63 -20.42 24.91
N ASP A 64 8.48 -20.89 25.41
CA ASP A 64 7.21 -20.21 25.21
C ASP A 64 7.21 -18.78 25.80
N VAL A 65 6.12 -18.03 25.58
CA VAL A 65 5.94 -16.66 26.07
C VAL A 65 6.04 -16.52 27.60
N ASN A 66 5.80 -17.62 28.33
CA ASN A 66 5.90 -17.70 29.79
C ASN A 66 7.31 -18.13 30.26
N GLY A 67 8.23 -18.47 29.34
CA GLY A 67 9.58 -18.92 29.65
C GLY A 67 9.69 -20.40 30.00
N ASN A 68 8.69 -21.21 29.64
CA ASN A 68 8.63 -22.66 29.82
C ASN A 68 8.77 -23.40 28.46
N ALA A 69 8.56 -24.73 28.45
CA ALA A 69 8.52 -25.56 27.23
C ALA A 69 9.69 -25.32 26.25
N CYS A 70 10.92 -25.22 26.79
CA CYS A 70 12.08 -24.74 26.03
C CYS A 70 12.67 -25.83 25.10
N VAL A 71 12.98 -25.45 23.86
CA VAL A 71 13.65 -26.29 22.85
C VAL A 71 15.06 -25.77 22.53
N ASN A 72 16.00 -26.67 22.25
CA ASN A 72 17.37 -26.30 21.91
C ASN A 72 17.44 -25.59 20.55
N LEU A 73 18.15 -24.46 20.51
CA LEU A 73 18.44 -23.74 19.28
C LEU A 73 19.69 -24.34 18.62
N ALA A 74 19.56 -24.77 17.36
CA ALA A 74 20.64 -25.44 16.63
C ALA A 74 21.85 -24.54 16.37
N ASN A 75 21.62 -23.24 16.19
CA ASN A 75 22.65 -22.19 16.12
C ASN A 75 23.03 -21.60 17.51
N GLY A 76 22.56 -22.23 18.59
CA GLY A 76 22.64 -21.74 19.96
C GLY A 76 23.82 -22.27 20.78
N THR A 77 24.97 -22.56 20.20
CA THR A 77 26.09 -23.22 20.93
C THR A 77 27.23 -22.28 21.34
N ALA A 78 27.16 -21.01 20.95
CA ALA A 78 28.16 -19.98 21.29
C ALA A 78 27.78 -19.17 22.54
N GLN A 79 28.74 -18.41 23.08
CA GLN A 79 28.49 -17.47 24.18
C GLN A 79 27.48 -16.38 23.81
N THR A 80 27.43 -16.02 22.52
CA THR A 80 26.49 -15.05 21.96
C THR A 80 25.42 -15.75 21.13
N TYR A 81 24.28 -15.09 20.97
CA TYR A 81 23.17 -15.51 20.13
C TYR A 81 22.58 -14.33 19.36
N SER A 82 22.63 -14.39 18.03
CA SER A 82 21.93 -13.44 17.17
C SER A 82 20.45 -13.80 17.09
N VAL A 83 19.60 -12.91 17.58
CA VAL A 83 18.15 -13.11 17.64
C VAL A 83 17.55 -13.03 16.24
N VAL A 84 16.78 -14.05 15.87
CA VAL A 84 16.16 -14.18 14.54
C VAL A 84 14.65 -13.99 14.61
N SER A 85 14.01 -13.77 13.46
CA SER A 85 12.55 -13.59 13.35
C SER A 85 11.74 -14.73 13.98
N ALA A 86 12.24 -15.97 13.91
CA ALA A 86 11.60 -17.13 14.51
C ALA A 86 11.61 -17.13 16.06
N ASP A 87 12.34 -16.23 16.72
CA ASP A 87 12.31 -16.05 18.18
C ASP A 87 11.20 -15.10 18.65
N VAL A 88 10.59 -14.30 17.75
CA VAL A 88 9.57 -13.29 18.13
C VAL A 88 8.40 -13.93 18.88
N GLY A 89 7.97 -13.29 19.98
CA GLY A 89 6.92 -13.82 20.86
C GLY A 89 7.38 -14.93 21.83
N SER A 90 8.58 -15.49 21.63
CA SER A 90 9.22 -16.43 22.57
C SER A 90 10.06 -15.69 23.60
N ARG A 91 10.55 -16.43 24.61
CA ARG A 91 11.63 -15.99 25.50
C ARG A 91 12.86 -16.86 25.29
N LEU A 92 14.05 -16.29 25.47
CA LEU A 92 15.31 -17.02 25.31
C LEU A 92 15.96 -17.30 26.67
N ARG A 93 16.63 -18.44 26.79
CA ARG A 93 17.50 -18.80 27.92
C ARG A 93 18.83 -19.31 27.40
N VAL A 94 19.85 -19.30 28.25
CA VAL A 94 21.14 -19.95 28.00
C VAL A 94 21.54 -20.82 29.18
N THR A 95 22.02 -22.03 28.89
CA THR A 95 22.68 -22.91 29.85
C THR A 95 24.19 -22.89 29.59
N ALA A 96 24.98 -22.57 30.60
CA ALA A 96 26.44 -22.59 30.54
C ALA A 96 27.01 -23.75 31.36
N THR A 97 28.00 -24.45 30.80
CA THR A 97 28.67 -25.61 31.44
C THR A 97 30.19 -25.41 31.45
N PRO A 98 30.87 -25.44 32.62
CA PRO A 98 32.31 -25.26 32.74
C PRO A 98 33.08 -26.54 32.36
N SER A 99 34.21 -26.41 31.68
CA SER A 99 34.97 -27.54 31.12
C SER A 99 35.71 -28.43 32.14
N LYS A 100 35.95 -27.92 33.36
CA LYS A 100 36.80 -28.57 34.39
C LYS A 100 36.12 -28.73 35.75
N ARG A 101 34.78 -28.61 35.79
CA ARG A 101 33.93 -28.70 36.98
C ARG A 101 32.65 -29.45 36.57
N GLN A 102 32.00 -30.14 37.52
CA GLN A 102 30.67 -30.70 37.29
C GLN A 102 29.58 -29.67 37.59
N GLY A 103 28.46 -29.75 36.87
CA GLY A 103 27.28 -28.90 37.03
C GLY A 103 27.11 -27.90 35.88
N ALA A 104 25.87 -27.72 35.43
CA ALA A 104 25.47 -26.70 34.46
C ALA A 104 24.55 -25.67 35.14
N ALA A 105 24.60 -24.42 34.70
CA ALA A 105 23.77 -23.34 35.22
C ALA A 105 22.97 -22.67 34.10
N THR A 106 21.66 -22.53 34.31
CA THR A 106 20.72 -21.95 33.33
C THR A 106 20.26 -20.57 33.77
N SER A 107 20.24 -19.62 32.84
CA SER A 107 19.76 -18.26 33.07
C SER A 107 18.25 -18.20 33.34
N ASP A 108 17.84 -17.07 33.91
CA ASP A 108 16.45 -16.65 33.84
C ASP A 108 16.08 -16.24 32.39
N PRO A 109 14.79 -16.31 32.01
CA PRO A 109 14.39 -16.06 30.63
C PRO A 109 14.43 -14.56 30.31
N THR A 110 14.76 -14.22 29.07
CA THR A 110 14.68 -12.83 28.58
C THR A 110 13.25 -12.26 28.71
N ALA A 111 13.10 -10.95 28.53
CA ALA A 111 11.83 -10.39 28.07
C ALA A 111 11.39 -11.07 26.75
N VAL A 112 10.10 -11.00 26.44
CA VAL A 112 9.56 -11.54 25.17
C VAL A 112 10.27 -10.86 24.00
N VAL A 113 10.71 -11.66 23.03
CA VAL A 113 11.48 -11.14 21.89
C VAL A 113 10.58 -10.27 21.01
N ALA A 114 11.01 -9.03 20.81
CA ALA A 114 10.35 -8.06 19.95
C ALA A 114 10.79 -8.22 18.47
N PRO A 115 9.93 -7.83 17.50
CA PRO A 115 10.35 -7.71 16.10
C PRO A 115 11.45 -6.66 15.93
N ALA A 116 12.13 -6.66 14.78
CA ALA A 116 13.08 -5.61 14.44
C ALA A 116 12.38 -4.23 14.41
N PRO A 117 13.07 -3.13 14.77
CA PRO A 117 12.47 -1.81 14.73
C PRO A 117 12.27 -1.40 13.28
N ALA A 118 11.18 -0.69 13.00
CA ALA A 118 10.95 -0.14 11.67
C ALA A 118 12.10 0.82 11.28
N PRO A 119 12.53 0.86 10.01
CA PRO A 119 13.51 1.83 9.55
C PRO A 119 13.05 3.26 9.85
N VAL A 120 13.92 4.07 10.45
CA VAL A 120 13.63 5.48 10.71
C VAL A 120 13.61 6.24 9.39
N ALA A 121 12.53 6.96 9.11
CA ALA A 121 12.40 7.78 7.90
C ALA A 121 13.47 8.90 7.86
N ALA A 122 13.99 9.18 6.66
CA ALA A 122 14.94 10.26 6.45
C ALA A 122 14.31 11.65 6.73
N PRO A 123 15.10 12.65 7.17
CA PRO A 123 14.57 13.99 7.45
C PRO A 123 14.02 14.66 6.18
N ALA A 124 12.84 15.26 6.30
CA ALA A 124 12.15 15.91 5.19
C ALA A 124 12.94 17.13 4.67
N THR A 125 13.26 17.14 3.37
CA THR A 125 13.85 18.28 2.69
C THR A 125 12.78 19.31 2.35
N VAL A 126 12.93 20.54 2.82
CA VAL A 126 12.07 21.66 2.39
C VAL A 126 12.49 22.10 0.99
N SER A 127 11.59 22.01 0.02
CA SER A 127 11.82 22.48 -1.35
C SER A 127 11.07 23.79 -1.58
N LEU A 128 11.75 24.77 -2.19
CA LEU A 128 11.19 26.10 -2.48
C LEU A 128 11.10 26.35 -3.98
N THR A 129 10.04 27.02 -4.44
CA THR A 129 9.92 27.60 -5.79
C THR A 129 9.51 29.06 -5.72
N SER A 130 9.98 29.88 -6.66
CA SER A 130 9.71 31.33 -6.74
C SER A 130 8.95 31.65 -8.02
N SER A 131 7.94 32.52 -7.95
CA SER A 131 7.18 32.99 -9.13
C SER A 131 8.02 33.85 -10.08
N ILE A 132 9.07 34.50 -9.56
CA ILE A 132 10.07 35.20 -10.36
C ILE A 132 11.22 34.23 -10.63
N ALA A 133 11.51 34.02 -11.91
CA ALA A 133 12.55 33.10 -12.38
C ALA A 133 13.93 33.78 -12.44
N ASN A 134 14.98 32.98 -12.28
CA ASN A 134 16.36 33.39 -12.52
C ASN A 134 16.56 33.78 -14.00
N GLY A 135 17.17 34.94 -14.24
CA GLY A 135 17.35 35.55 -15.56
C GLY A 135 16.18 36.43 -16.03
N ALA A 136 15.10 36.56 -15.26
CA ALA A 136 13.94 37.37 -15.67
C ALA A 136 14.28 38.85 -15.86
N THR A 137 13.68 39.48 -16.87
CA THR A 137 13.65 40.94 -16.98
C THR A 137 12.34 41.47 -16.39
N LEU A 138 12.43 42.40 -15.45
CA LEU A 138 11.29 42.92 -14.68
C LEU A 138 11.05 44.40 -14.97
N GLY A 139 9.79 44.84 -14.91
CA GLY A 139 9.42 46.24 -15.04
C GLY A 139 8.01 46.49 -14.49
N GLY A 140 7.76 47.66 -13.90
CA GLY A 140 6.51 47.96 -13.23
C GLY A 140 6.27 47.08 -11.98
N SER A 141 5.05 46.59 -11.79
CA SER A 141 4.65 45.82 -10.60
C SER A 141 4.53 44.32 -10.91
N VAL A 142 5.33 43.48 -10.24
CA VAL A 142 5.49 42.04 -10.53
C VAL A 142 5.15 41.21 -9.29
N ALA A 143 4.37 40.15 -9.45
CA ALA A 143 4.04 39.24 -8.34
C ALA A 143 5.26 38.39 -7.93
N TRP A 144 5.63 38.44 -6.64
CA TRP A 144 6.71 37.65 -6.06
C TRP A 144 6.17 36.78 -4.92
N ILE A 145 5.91 35.52 -5.26
CA ILE A 145 5.32 34.49 -4.41
C ILE A 145 6.33 33.34 -4.30
N VAL A 146 6.44 32.75 -3.11
CA VAL A 146 7.29 31.57 -2.87
C VAL A 146 6.43 30.43 -2.38
N ASN A 147 6.47 29.29 -3.06
CA ASN A 147 5.84 28.07 -2.58
C ASN A 147 6.88 27.22 -1.85
N ALA A 148 6.47 26.58 -0.76
CA ALA A 148 7.29 25.66 0.00
C ALA A 148 6.58 24.32 0.16
N SER A 149 7.30 23.21 0.00
CA SER A 149 6.87 21.89 0.49
C SER A 149 7.62 21.56 1.78
N GLY A 150 6.93 20.91 2.73
CA GLY A 150 7.47 20.61 4.06
C GLY A 150 7.16 21.69 5.10
N SER A 151 7.73 21.54 6.30
CA SER A 151 7.44 22.41 7.46
C SER A 151 8.24 23.70 7.39
N VAL A 152 7.56 24.81 7.13
CA VAL A 152 8.11 26.17 7.14
C VAL A 152 7.30 27.01 8.12
N ALA A 153 7.99 27.76 8.98
CA ALA A 153 7.39 28.67 9.95
C ALA A 153 7.46 30.15 9.49
N ARG A 154 8.37 30.49 8.57
CA ARG A 154 8.47 31.82 7.95
C ARG A 154 9.33 31.79 6.69
N ILE A 155 9.06 32.67 5.73
CA ILE A 155 9.95 33.00 4.62
C ILE A 155 10.35 34.47 4.69
N ASP A 156 11.65 34.75 4.71
CA ASP A 156 12.22 36.09 4.61
C ASP A 156 12.59 36.40 3.16
N PHE A 157 12.17 37.56 2.65
CA PHE A 157 12.43 38.04 1.29
C PHE A 157 13.49 39.16 1.31
N LEU A 158 14.54 38.99 0.51
CA LEU A 158 15.69 39.88 0.45
C LEU A 158 15.94 40.35 -1.00
N ILE A 159 16.22 41.65 -1.16
CA ILE A 159 16.65 42.25 -2.42
C ILE A 159 18.08 42.75 -2.21
N ASP A 160 19.00 42.28 -3.06
CA ASP A 160 20.45 42.58 -3.01
C ASP A 160 21.04 42.34 -1.61
N GLY A 161 20.69 41.19 -1.02
CA GLY A 161 21.12 40.78 0.32
C GLY A 161 20.45 41.53 1.48
N THR A 162 19.63 42.55 1.22
CA THR A 162 18.92 43.31 2.25
C THR A 162 17.50 42.77 2.42
N LYS A 163 17.13 42.33 3.63
CA LYS A 163 15.75 41.90 3.92
C LYS A 163 14.76 43.07 3.75
N LYS A 164 13.66 42.79 3.04
CA LYS A 164 12.57 43.73 2.75
C LYS A 164 11.23 43.28 3.32
N TRP A 165 10.96 41.96 3.36
CA TRP A 165 9.72 41.40 3.90
C TRP A 165 9.98 40.08 4.66
N SER A 166 9.03 39.70 5.52
CA SER A 166 8.98 38.42 6.21
C SER A 166 7.53 37.96 6.24
N GLU A 167 7.23 36.78 5.69
CA GLU A 167 5.89 36.21 5.66
C GLU A 167 5.84 34.91 6.47
N ALA A 168 4.88 34.78 7.39
CA ALA A 168 4.76 33.67 8.32
C ALA A 168 3.69 32.64 7.90
N TYR A 169 2.83 32.99 6.95
CA TYR A 169 1.70 32.15 6.55
C TYR A 169 1.69 31.88 5.04
N ALA A 170 1.20 30.71 4.66
CA ALA A 170 0.96 30.40 3.24
C ALA A 170 -0.36 31.05 2.79
N PRO A 171 -0.44 31.62 1.57
CA PRO A 171 0.63 31.70 0.56
C PRO A 171 1.74 32.68 0.93
N TYR A 172 3.01 32.28 0.82
CA TYR A 172 4.12 33.16 1.19
C TYR A 172 4.34 34.21 0.10
N GLN A 173 3.83 35.43 0.28
CA GLN A 173 3.92 36.50 -0.70
C GLN A 173 4.78 37.67 -0.23
N PHE A 174 5.52 38.29 -1.15
CA PHE A 174 6.25 39.53 -0.90
C PHE A 174 5.26 40.68 -0.66
N ASN A 175 5.43 41.42 0.44
CA ASN A 175 4.57 42.55 0.82
C ASN A 175 3.11 42.14 1.16
N GLY A 176 2.89 40.87 1.50
CA GLY A 176 1.66 40.36 2.11
C GLY A 176 0.45 40.17 1.18
N ASP A 177 -0.55 39.46 1.69
CA ASP A 177 -1.82 39.20 1.01
C ASP A 177 -2.71 40.46 0.92
N PRO A 178 -3.53 40.60 -0.15
CA PRO A 178 -3.59 39.79 -1.37
C PRO A 178 -2.63 40.30 -2.46
N ASN A 179 -1.76 41.25 -2.12
CA ASN A 179 -1.13 42.11 -3.12
C ASN A 179 0.19 41.57 -3.67
N GLY A 180 0.99 40.86 -2.86
CA GLY A 180 2.03 39.93 -3.30
C GLY A 180 3.08 40.44 -4.29
N LYS A 181 3.30 41.76 -4.37
CA LYS A 181 3.94 42.41 -5.51
C LYS A 181 5.17 43.23 -5.14
N LEU A 182 6.23 43.01 -5.92
CA LEU A 182 7.40 43.85 -6.01
C LEU A 182 7.14 44.99 -7.00
N ASP A 183 7.19 46.23 -6.53
CA ASP A 183 7.24 47.41 -7.39
C ASP A 183 8.70 47.67 -7.82
N THR A 184 9.01 47.30 -9.07
CA THR A 184 10.35 47.46 -9.64
C THR A 184 10.65 48.88 -10.11
N THR A 185 9.69 49.81 -10.06
CA THR A 185 9.97 51.25 -10.28
C THR A 185 10.75 51.86 -9.12
N THR A 186 10.76 51.19 -7.95
CA THR A 186 11.60 51.54 -6.79
C THR A 186 13.03 51.00 -6.87
N LEU A 187 13.35 50.24 -7.93
CA LEU A 187 14.67 49.66 -8.20
C LEU A 187 15.34 50.38 -9.39
N ALA A 188 16.67 50.39 -9.42
CA ALA A 188 17.41 50.94 -10.56
C ALA A 188 17.28 50.03 -11.78
N ASN A 189 17.38 50.57 -12.99
CA ASN A 189 17.51 49.71 -14.19
C ASN A 189 18.89 49.05 -14.19
N GLY A 190 18.95 47.73 -14.29
CA GLY A 190 20.19 46.95 -14.13
C GLY A 190 19.99 45.60 -13.46
N SER A 191 21.09 44.93 -13.09
CA SER A 191 21.06 43.60 -12.46
C SER A 191 20.78 43.69 -10.96
N HIS A 192 19.90 42.83 -10.46
CA HIS A 192 19.50 42.70 -9.06
C HIS A 192 19.44 41.21 -8.64
N THR A 193 19.54 40.92 -7.34
CA THR A 193 19.37 39.58 -6.77
C THR A 193 18.16 39.52 -5.84
N LEU A 194 17.20 38.65 -6.18
CA LEU A 194 16.04 38.35 -5.36
C LEU A 194 16.25 37.01 -4.64
N LEU A 195 16.27 37.02 -3.31
CA LEU A 195 16.52 35.85 -2.47
C LEU A 195 15.37 35.65 -1.49
N ALA A 196 14.88 34.42 -1.39
CA ALA A 196 13.94 34.00 -0.36
C ALA A 196 14.56 32.90 0.51
N VAL A 197 14.43 33.03 1.85
CA VAL A 197 15.02 32.11 2.84
C VAL A 197 13.92 31.61 3.77
N ALA A 198 13.73 30.30 3.82
CA ALA A 198 12.74 29.63 4.66
C ALA A 198 13.35 29.19 6.00
N TYR A 199 12.60 29.41 7.08
CA TYR A 199 12.98 29.07 8.44
C TYR A 199 11.98 28.07 9.06
N GLY A 200 12.50 27.09 9.79
CA GLY A 200 11.71 26.16 10.59
C GLY A 200 11.28 26.77 11.93
N SER A 201 10.46 26.05 12.69
CA SER A 201 9.93 26.50 14.00
C SER A 201 11.00 26.75 15.07
N SER A 202 12.19 26.16 14.93
CA SER A 202 13.37 26.43 15.76
C SER A 202 14.08 27.75 15.44
N GLY A 203 13.67 28.48 14.39
CA GLY A 203 14.39 29.61 13.84
C GLY A 203 15.62 29.24 12.99
N SER A 204 15.89 27.94 12.80
CA SER A 204 16.93 27.46 11.90
C SER A 204 16.51 27.63 10.44
N GLU A 205 17.45 27.96 9.56
CA GLU A 205 17.20 27.94 8.12
C GLU A 205 16.98 26.49 7.64
N VAL A 206 15.93 26.29 6.83
CA VAL A 206 15.55 24.98 6.28
C VAL A 206 15.59 24.94 4.75
N GLY A 207 15.71 26.08 4.08
CA GLY A 207 15.90 26.16 2.63
C GLY A 207 16.06 27.61 2.14
N ARG A 208 16.59 27.79 0.92
CA ARG A 208 16.65 29.09 0.24
C ARG A 208 16.52 28.95 -1.27
N ILE A 209 16.00 29.98 -1.94
CA ILE A 209 15.98 30.09 -3.40
C ILE A 209 16.36 31.50 -3.83
N SER A 210 17.23 31.61 -4.84
CA SER A 210 17.76 32.87 -5.37
C SER A 210 17.45 33.02 -6.86
N SER A 211 17.25 34.25 -7.31
CA SER A 211 17.08 34.61 -8.72
C SER A 211 17.79 35.94 -9.00
N GLY A 212 18.80 35.91 -9.86
CA GLY A 212 19.34 37.11 -10.49
C GLY A 212 18.36 37.60 -11.57
N VAL A 213 18.08 38.89 -11.62
CA VAL A 213 17.08 39.50 -12.52
C VAL A 213 17.61 40.82 -13.08
N THR A 214 17.07 41.26 -14.22
CA THR A 214 17.37 42.57 -14.79
C THR A 214 16.15 43.47 -14.69
N VAL A 215 16.22 44.58 -13.97
CA VAL A 215 15.14 45.59 -13.97
C VAL A 215 15.29 46.50 -15.19
N SER A 216 14.19 46.74 -15.91
CA SER A 216 14.12 47.58 -17.10
C SER A 216 12.77 48.28 -17.19
N ASN A 217 12.63 49.39 -16.47
CA ASN A 217 11.50 50.31 -16.57
C ASN A 217 11.74 51.23 -17.78
N GLY A 218 11.23 50.82 -18.95
CA GLY A 218 11.64 51.37 -20.25
C GLY A 218 10.92 52.62 -20.76
N GLY A 219 11.62 53.35 -21.65
CA GLY A 219 11.10 54.39 -22.56
C GLY A 219 11.51 54.11 -24.02
N SER A 220 10.88 54.77 -25.00
CA SER A 220 10.77 54.37 -26.42
C SER A 220 12.02 54.45 -27.34
N GLY A 221 12.18 53.50 -28.27
CA GLY A 221 13.02 53.59 -29.50
C GLY A 221 13.29 52.23 -30.21
N SER A 222 13.37 52.16 -31.56
CA SER A 222 13.40 50.91 -32.38
C SER A 222 14.34 50.97 -33.63
N PRO A 223 14.38 50.02 -34.61
CA PRO A 223 15.13 48.74 -34.71
C PRO A 223 16.09 48.65 -35.96
N PRO A 224 16.46 47.49 -36.60
CA PRO A 224 17.28 46.31 -36.19
C PRO A 224 18.47 45.97 -37.17
N PRO A 225 19.21 44.85 -36.94
CA PRO A 225 19.42 43.84 -38.01
C PRO A 225 19.15 42.36 -37.56
N PRO A 226 19.07 41.35 -38.48
CA PRO A 226 18.45 40.03 -38.20
C PRO A 226 19.47 38.83 -38.26
N PRO A 227 19.09 37.53 -38.29
CA PRO A 227 19.10 36.68 -37.08
C PRO A 227 19.74 35.26 -37.22
N PRO A 228 19.92 34.54 -36.10
CA PRO A 228 19.79 33.07 -36.04
C PRO A 228 18.39 32.67 -35.54
N PRO A 229 17.79 31.54 -35.98
CA PRO A 229 16.54 31.04 -35.40
C PRO A 229 16.71 30.59 -33.94
N ALA A 230 15.70 30.87 -33.11
CA ALA A 230 15.70 30.53 -31.69
C ALA A 230 15.49 29.02 -31.44
N PRO A 231 15.80 28.50 -30.23
CA PRO A 231 15.03 27.40 -29.65
C PRO A 231 13.63 27.93 -29.31
N SER A 232 12.78 28.04 -30.34
CA SER A 232 11.34 28.02 -30.16
C SER A 232 10.96 26.78 -29.37
N VAL A 233 9.88 26.86 -28.58
CA VAL A 233 9.33 25.65 -27.94
C VAL A 233 9.15 24.59 -29.03
N THR A 234 9.64 23.38 -28.77
CA THR A 234 9.54 22.26 -29.71
C THR A 234 8.73 21.16 -29.05
N LEU A 235 7.74 20.64 -29.78
CA LEU A 235 6.86 19.58 -29.30
C LEU A 235 7.05 18.34 -30.17
N THR A 236 7.18 17.19 -29.52
CA THR A 236 7.25 15.87 -30.16
C THR A 236 6.14 14.98 -29.60
N SER A 237 5.21 14.57 -30.46
CA SER A 237 4.12 13.63 -30.12
C SER A 237 4.63 12.19 -30.07
N SER A 238 4.17 11.39 -29.09
CA SER A 238 4.42 9.94 -29.05
C SER A 238 3.80 9.19 -30.22
N ILE A 239 2.68 9.68 -30.75
CA ILE A 239 2.00 9.13 -31.91
C ILE A 239 2.51 9.84 -33.16
N ALA A 240 3.21 9.10 -34.03
CA ALA A 240 3.77 9.61 -35.27
C ALA A 240 2.70 9.84 -36.35
N SER A 241 2.94 10.82 -37.23
CA SER A 241 2.10 11.02 -38.42
C SER A 241 2.26 9.84 -39.39
N GLY A 242 1.14 9.35 -39.94
CA GLY A 242 1.04 8.13 -40.73
C GLY A 242 0.78 6.85 -39.92
N ALA A 243 0.75 6.92 -38.58
CA ALA A 243 0.46 5.75 -37.75
C ALA A 243 -0.96 5.22 -37.96
N THR A 244 -1.12 3.89 -37.96
CA THR A 244 -2.43 3.24 -37.83
C THR A 244 -2.63 2.90 -36.36
N ILE A 245 -3.73 3.36 -35.76
CA ILE A 245 -4.02 3.23 -34.33
C ILE A 245 -5.40 2.59 -34.11
N SER A 246 -5.54 1.82 -33.03
CA SER A 246 -6.78 1.16 -32.64
C SER A 246 -6.79 0.82 -31.14
N GLY A 247 -7.98 0.75 -30.54
CA GLY A 247 -8.13 0.49 -29.10
C GLY A 247 -7.71 1.68 -28.24
N SER A 248 -6.93 1.42 -27.18
CA SER A 248 -6.43 2.46 -26.28
C SER A 248 -4.94 2.68 -26.52
N VAL A 249 -4.53 3.90 -26.87
CA VAL A 249 -3.17 4.25 -27.30
C VAL A 249 -2.64 5.42 -26.49
N GLN A 250 -1.40 5.32 -26.00
CA GLN A 250 -0.78 6.39 -25.22
C GLN A 250 -0.38 7.58 -26.11
N TRP A 251 -0.94 8.75 -25.82
CA TRP A 251 -0.65 10.03 -26.47
C TRP A 251 -0.03 11.02 -25.47
N THR A 252 1.30 11.14 -25.53
CA THR A 252 2.08 12.10 -24.74
C THR A 252 2.83 13.06 -25.67
N VAL A 253 3.19 14.23 -25.13
CA VAL A 253 3.91 15.27 -25.84
C VAL A 253 5.15 15.63 -25.05
N ALA A 254 6.32 15.23 -25.56
CA ALA A 254 7.59 15.73 -25.06
C ALA A 254 7.76 17.18 -25.53
N ALA A 255 8.09 18.08 -24.60
CA ALA A 255 8.28 19.49 -24.88
C ALA A 255 9.68 19.95 -24.45
N THR A 256 10.36 20.70 -25.31
CA THR A 256 11.63 21.36 -24.99
C THR A 256 11.51 22.87 -25.18
N GLY A 257 12.18 23.64 -24.32
CA GLY A 257 12.01 25.10 -24.20
C GLY A 257 11.35 25.50 -22.87
N PHE A 258 11.15 26.80 -22.69
CA PHE A 258 10.64 27.39 -21.45
C PHE A 258 9.35 28.20 -21.68
N GLY A 259 8.61 28.48 -20.60
CA GLY A 259 7.41 29.33 -20.64
C GLY A 259 6.10 28.63 -20.97
N ILE A 260 6.12 27.32 -21.21
CA ILE A 260 4.91 26.50 -21.34
C ILE A 260 4.23 26.41 -19.98
N VAL A 261 2.93 26.72 -19.93
CA VAL A 261 2.08 26.54 -18.74
C VAL A 261 0.98 25.51 -18.96
N ARG A 262 0.71 25.17 -20.22
CA ARG A 262 -0.20 24.10 -20.61
C ARG A 262 0.06 23.62 -22.04
N VAL A 263 -0.36 22.38 -22.32
CA VAL A 263 -0.53 21.84 -23.66
C VAL A 263 -2.01 21.47 -23.85
N ASP A 264 -2.66 22.11 -24.80
CA ASP A 264 -4.03 21.78 -25.20
C ASP A 264 -3.99 20.70 -26.29
N PHE A 265 -4.74 19.61 -26.09
CA PHE A 265 -4.86 18.49 -27.02
C PHE A 265 -6.21 18.53 -27.73
N SER A 266 -6.19 18.40 -29.05
CA SER A 266 -7.37 18.47 -29.93
C SER A 266 -7.41 17.30 -30.92
N ILE A 267 -8.61 16.81 -31.19
CA ILE A 267 -8.88 15.77 -32.19
C ILE A 267 -9.82 16.38 -33.23
N ASP A 268 -9.41 16.36 -34.51
CA ASP A 268 -10.14 16.93 -35.65
C ASP A 268 -10.56 18.40 -35.43
N GLY A 269 -9.66 19.17 -34.82
CA GLY A 269 -9.86 20.58 -34.49
C GLY A 269 -10.69 20.86 -33.22
N ALA A 270 -11.35 19.85 -32.63
CA ALA A 270 -12.06 20.00 -31.36
C ALA A 270 -11.11 19.74 -30.18
N LYS A 271 -10.93 20.72 -29.29
CA LYS A 271 -10.18 20.53 -28.04
C LYS A 271 -10.86 19.47 -27.17
N LYS A 272 -10.06 18.53 -26.64
CA LYS A 272 -10.51 17.41 -25.80
C LYS A 272 -9.87 17.42 -24.40
N TRP A 273 -8.61 17.83 -24.30
CA TRP A 273 -7.88 17.91 -23.02
C TRP A 273 -7.02 19.17 -22.95
N THR A 274 -6.71 19.60 -21.73
CA THR A 274 -5.71 20.63 -21.41
C THR A 274 -4.87 20.06 -20.29
N GLU A 275 -3.60 19.78 -20.56
CA GLU A 275 -2.65 19.36 -19.55
C GLU A 275 -1.80 20.56 -19.09
N GLN A 276 -1.66 20.77 -17.78
CA GLN A 276 -0.98 21.92 -17.19
C GLN A 276 0.37 21.54 -16.56
N GLN A 277 0.67 20.26 -16.42
CA GLN A 277 1.92 19.77 -15.82
C GLN A 277 2.70 18.86 -16.78
N ALA A 278 4.02 18.84 -16.63
CA ALA A 278 4.88 17.94 -17.39
C ALA A 278 5.09 16.64 -16.57
N PRO A 279 5.02 15.44 -17.18
CA PRO A 279 4.90 15.16 -18.60
C PRO A 279 3.53 15.52 -19.19
N TYR A 280 3.49 16.18 -20.36
CA TYR A 280 2.22 16.57 -20.96
C TYR A 280 1.53 15.35 -21.58
N GLN A 281 0.47 14.86 -20.93
CA GLN A 281 -0.25 13.64 -21.31
C GLN A 281 -1.71 13.94 -21.71
N PHE A 282 -2.22 13.24 -22.73
CA PHE A 282 -3.64 13.32 -23.10
C PHE A 282 -4.52 12.64 -22.03
N ASN A 283 -5.56 13.33 -21.53
CA ASN A 283 -6.44 12.81 -20.47
C ASN A 283 -5.75 12.66 -19.08
N GLY A 284 -4.56 13.27 -18.90
CA GLY A 284 -3.89 13.39 -17.60
C GLY A 284 -2.97 12.22 -17.19
N ASP A 285 -2.22 12.47 -16.12
CA ASP A 285 -1.39 11.48 -15.44
C ASP A 285 -2.25 10.43 -14.70
N PRO A 286 -1.78 9.17 -14.58
CA PRO A 286 -0.45 8.68 -14.95
C PRO A 286 -0.34 8.06 -16.35
N ALA A 287 -1.44 7.99 -17.12
CA ALA A 287 -1.54 7.06 -18.26
C ALA A 287 -1.52 7.69 -19.66
N GLY A 288 -2.06 8.90 -19.86
CA GLY A 288 -1.98 9.59 -21.15
C GLY A 288 -2.78 8.96 -22.30
N MET A 289 -3.90 8.29 -22.04
CA MET A 289 -4.52 7.35 -22.99
C MET A 289 -5.62 7.97 -23.87
N LEU A 290 -5.46 7.84 -25.19
CA LEU A 290 -6.49 8.07 -26.19
C LEU A 290 -7.26 6.77 -26.47
N ASP A 291 -8.56 6.75 -26.19
CA ASP A 291 -9.47 5.68 -26.64
C ASP A 291 -9.97 5.97 -28.05
N THR A 292 -9.38 5.29 -29.04
CA THR A 292 -9.74 5.46 -30.44
C THR A 292 -11.10 4.86 -30.77
N THR A 293 -11.69 3.98 -29.93
CA THR A 293 -13.01 3.38 -30.19
C THR A 293 -14.16 4.40 -30.15
N THR A 294 -13.89 5.57 -29.54
CA THR A 294 -14.78 6.74 -29.57
C THR A 294 -14.73 7.53 -30.89
N LEU A 295 -13.79 7.20 -31.77
CA LEU A 295 -13.59 7.80 -33.09
C LEU A 295 -14.11 6.88 -34.20
N ALA A 296 -14.52 7.46 -35.31
CA ALA A 296 -14.86 6.70 -36.52
C ALA A 296 -13.62 5.98 -37.07
N ASN A 297 -13.83 5.02 -37.97
CA ASN A 297 -12.73 4.48 -38.76
C ASN A 297 -12.41 5.43 -39.92
N GLY A 298 -11.13 5.71 -40.14
CA GLY A 298 -10.68 6.62 -41.18
C GLY A 298 -9.49 7.48 -40.75
N SER A 299 -9.28 8.57 -41.49
CA SER A 299 -8.20 9.52 -41.20
C SER A 299 -8.64 10.54 -40.14
N HIS A 300 -7.83 10.72 -39.10
CA HIS A 300 -8.03 11.68 -38.02
C HIS A 300 -6.79 12.57 -37.84
N THR A 301 -6.99 13.78 -37.33
CA THR A 301 -5.90 14.72 -37.00
C THR A 301 -5.78 14.90 -35.50
N LEU A 302 -4.65 14.45 -34.95
CA LEU A 302 -4.25 14.68 -33.56
C LEU A 302 -3.37 15.93 -33.50
N LEU A 303 -3.77 16.94 -32.74
CA LEU A 303 -3.06 18.22 -32.60
C LEU A 303 -2.80 18.53 -31.13
N ALA A 304 -1.56 18.88 -30.80
CA ALA A 304 -1.18 19.39 -29.49
C ALA A 304 -0.54 20.79 -29.62
N VAL A 305 -0.95 21.73 -28.76
CA VAL A 305 -0.54 23.15 -28.82
C VAL A 305 -0.09 23.61 -27.44
N ALA A 306 1.16 24.06 -27.33
CA ALA A 306 1.73 24.61 -26.09
C ALA A 306 1.43 26.11 -25.98
N PHE A 307 1.00 26.54 -24.79
CA PHE A 307 0.67 27.93 -24.48
C PHE A 307 1.49 28.45 -23.30
N ASN A 308 1.74 29.76 -23.28
CA ASN A 308 2.19 30.46 -22.09
C ASN A 308 1.02 30.96 -21.22
N SER A 309 1.35 31.57 -20.08
CA SER A 309 0.40 32.16 -19.12
C SER A 309 -0.57 33.18 -19.75
N ASN A 310 -0.14 33.89 -20.79
CA ASN A 310 -0.98 34.86 -21.52
C ASN A 310 -1.88 34.19 -22.57
N SER A 311 -1.95 32.85 -22.61
CA SER A 311 -2.60 32.06 -23.67
C SER A 311 -2.11 32.39 -25.08
N VAL A 312 -0.88 32.86 -25.21
CA VAL A 312 -0.19 32.96 -26.50
C VAL A 312 0.42 31.60 -26.81
N GLU A 313 0.18 31.13 -28.04
CA GLU A 313 0.76 29.88 -28.55
C GLU A 313 2.28 30.02 -28.67
N LEU A 314 3.00 29.04 -28.13
CA LEU A 314 4.45 28.93 -28.22
C LEU A 314 4.89 27.95 -29.31
N ALA A 315 4.12 26.89 -29.52
CA ALA A 315 4.40 25.83 -30.47
C ALA A 315 3.19 24.91 -30.68
N ARG A 316 3.20 24.16 -31.79
CA ARG A 316 2.26 23.06 -32.05
C ARG A 316 2.94 21.86 -32.70
N VAL A 317 2.37 20.68 -32.49
CA VAL A 317 2.71 19.44 -33.23
C VAL A 317 1.42 18.74 -33.65
N SER A 318 1.40 18.21 -34.87
CA SER A 318 0.22 17.53 -35.43
C SER A 318 0.59 16.22 -36.12
N SER A 319 -0.20 15.18 -35.88
CA SER A 319 -0.09 13.88 -36.52
C SER A 319 -1.41 13.52 -37.22
N THR A 320 -1.34 13.20 -38.50
CA THR A 320 -2.46 12.57 -39.23
C THR A 320 -2.36 11.07 -39.03
N VAL A 321 -3.42 10.40 -38.58
CA VAL A 321 -3.41 8.98 -38.22
C VAL A 321 -4.60 8.25 -38.84
N THR A 322 -4.44 6.96 -39.11
CA THR A 322 -5.55 6.10 -39.54
C THR A 322 -6.11 5.38 -38.33
N VAL A 323 -7.31 5.73 -37.90
CA VAL A 323 -8.05 4.95 -36.89
C VAL A 323 -8.68 3.74 -37.57
N SER A 324 -8.40 2.55 -37.05
CA SER A 324 -8.90 1.28 -37.57
C SER A 324 -9.42 0.38 -36.45
N ASN A 325 -10.50 0.82 -35.79
CA ASN A 325 -11.26 0.01 -34.83
C ASN A 325 -12.09 -1.02 -35.62
N SER A 326 -11.74 -2.30 -35.59
CA SER A 326 -12.46 -3.35 -36.34
C SER A 326 -13.97 -3.28 -36.11
N ALA A 327 -14.73 -2.94 -37.15
CA ALA A 327 -16.18 -2.80 -37.08
C ALA A 327 -16.89 -4.17 -37.13
N SER A 328 -17.96 -4.32 -36.36
CA SER A 328 -18.78 -5.54 -36.31
C SER A 328 -19.55 -5.80 -37.60
N SER A 329 -19.56 -7.05 -38.07
CA SER A 329 -20.43 -7.55 -39.15
C SER A 329 -21.44 -8.60 -38.63
N PRO A 330 -22.58 -8.84 -39.32
CA PRO A 330 -23.57 -9.84 -38.90
C PRO A 330 -23.13 -11.31 -39.15
N PRO A 331 -23.78 -12.30 -38.47
CA PRO A 331 -23.32 -13.71 -38.35
C PRO A 331 -23.72 -14.62 -39.56
N PRO A 332 -23.23 -15.89 -39.72
CA PRO A 332 -22.91 -16.87 -38.65
C PRO A 332 -21.65 -17.79 -38.88
N PRO A 333 -21.50 -18.96 -38.19
CA PRO A 333 -20.39 -19.37 -37.30
C PRO A 333 -19.24 -20.17 -38.00
N PRO A 334 -18.23 -20.82 -37.35
CA PRO A 334 -17.87 -21.06 -35.92
C PRO A 334 -16.36 -20.74 -35.61
N PRO A 335 -15.68 -21.31 -34.58
CA PRO A 335 -16.04 -21.74 -33.22
C PRO A 335 -15.51 -20.75 -32.14
N PRO A 336 -15.88 -20.87 -30.84
CA PRO A 336 -15.52 -19.84 -29.85
C PRO A 336 -14.05 -19.92 -29.37
N PRO A 337 -13.31 -18.81 -29.33
CA PRO A 337 -12.12 -18.68 -28.49
C PRO A 337 -12.53 -18.49 -27.01
N PRO A 338 -11.69 -18.88 -26.03
CA PRO A 338 -12.04 -18.82 -24.62
C PRO A 338 -12.13 -17.38 -24.10
N PRO A 339 -13.06 -17.07 -23.18
CA PRO A 339 -13.25 -15.70 -22.67
C PRO A 339 -12.10 -15.27 -21.74
N SER A 340 -11.57 -14.07 -21.97
CA SER A 340 -10.68 -13.38 -21.03
C SER A 340 -11.50 -12.70 -19.92
N SER A 341 -11.63 -13.39 -18.80
CA SER A 341 -12.49 -13.02 -17.66
C SER A 341 -11.93 -11.87 -16.80
N SER A 342 -12.03 -10.62 -17.28
CA SER A 342 -11.94 -9.41 -16.42
C SER A 342 -12.62 -8.15 -16.97
N GLY A 343 -13.27 -8.20 -18.14
CA GLY A 343 -13.79 -7.00 -18.82
C GLY A 343 -15.19 -6.53 -18.41
N SER A 344 -16.01 -7.37 -17.77
CA SER A 344 -17.47 -7.14 -17.62
C SER A 344 -17.96 -6.90 -16.19
N TRP A 345 -17.09 -7.00 -15.18
CA TRP A 345 -17.48 -6.79 -13.79
C TRP A 345 -17.64 -5.29 -13.50
N GLN A 346 -18.76 -4.91 -12.91
CA GLN A 346 -18.97 -3.58 -12.37
C GLN A 346 -18.16 -3.45 -11.07
N ARG A 347 -17.55 -2.31 -10.77
CA ARG A 347 -16.34 -2.33 -9.90
C ARG A 347 -16.58 -2.00 -8.43
N TYR A 348 -17.73 -1.43 -8.11
CA TYR A 348 -18.01 -0.84 -6.80
C TYR A 348 -19.29 -1.41 -6.20
N GLY A 349 -19.30 -1.57 -4.88
CA GLY A 349 -20.50 -1.92 -4.14
C GLY A 349 -20.38 -1.58 -2.67
N THR A 350 -21.42 -1.93 -1.92
CA THR A 350 -21.45 -1.81 -0.45
C THR A 350 -21.71 -3.17 0.20
N ALA A 351 -21.12 -3.38 1.37
CA ALA A 351 -21.36 -4.58 2.17
C ALA A 351 -22.13 -4.21 3.43
N ASN A 352 -23.44 -4.52 3.42
CA ASN A 352 -24.43 -4.17 4.45
C ASN A 352 -24.48 -5.20 5.61
N GLY A 353 -23.51 -6.13 5.64
CA GLY A 353 -23.50 -7.27 6.55
C GLY A 353 -24.82 -8.06 6.54
N TRP A 354 -25.27 -8.47 7.73
CA TRP A 354 -26.54 -9.19 7.90
C TRP A 354 -27.73 -8.27 8.22
N LYS A 355 -27.56 -6.95 8.37
CA LYS A 355 -28.56 -6.07 9.02
C LYS A 355 -29.67 -5.57 8.09
N LEU A 356 -29.35 -5.15 6.86
CA LEU A 356 -30.32 -4.57 5.90
C LEU A 356 -31.64 -5.36 5.79
N PRO A 357 -31.66 -6.71 5.69
CA PRO A 357 -32.90 -7.46 5.56
C PRO A 357 -33.80 -7.48 6.81
N PHE A 358 -33.29 -7.09 7.98
CA PHE A 358 -34.02 -7.02 9.25
C PHE A 358 -34.44 -5.60 9.65
N ARG A 359 -33.96 -4.56 8.94
CA ARG A 359 -34.40 -3.17 9.15
C ARG A 359 -35.85 -2.96 8.69
N SER A 360 -36.47 -1.84 9.08
CA SER A 360 -37.82 -1.51 8.63
C SER A 360 -37.87 -1.26 7.12
N THR A 361 -39.04 -1.37 6.50
CA THR A 361 -39.20 -1.13 5.05
C THR A 361 -38.70 0.27 4.66
N ALA A 362 -38.96 1.29 5.48
CA ALA A 362 -38.53 2.66 5.23
C ALA A 362 -37.00 2.82 5.31
N ASP A 363 -36.35 2.18 6.28
CA ASP A 363 -34.89 2.20 6.40
C ASP A 363 -34.24 1.44 5.23
N GLN A 364 -34.83 0.32 4.80
CA GLN A 364 -34.39 -0.41 3.61
C GLN A 364 -34.52 0.45 2.33
N ASP A 365 -35.61 1.21 2.18
CA ASP A 365 -35.77 2.15 1.05
C ASP A 365 -34.76 3.30 1.13
N PHE A 366 -34.47 3.80 2.33
CA PHE A 366 -33.46 4.84 2.54
C PHE A 366 -32.05 4.35 2.21
N GLU A 367 -31.62 3.22 2.76
CA GLU A 367 -30.27 2.64 2.55
C GLU A 367 -30.04 2.25 1.09
N ILE A 368 -30.99 1.55 0.46
CA ILE A 368 -30.91 1.24 -0.98
C ILE A 368 -30.91 2.53 -1.80
N GLY A 369 -31.65 3.56 -1.39
CA GLY A 369 -31.60 4.89 -1.99
C GLY A 369 -30.22 5.55 -1.90
N GLN A 370 -29.50 5.38 -0.79
CA GLN A 370 -28.11 5.84 -0.66
C GLN A 370 -27.17 5.03 -1.55
N ASP A 371 -27.29 3.69 -1.57
CA ASP A 371 -26.50 2.82 -2.43
C ASP A 371 -26.66 3.20 -3.92
N VAL A 372 -27.90 3.47 -4.36
CA VAL A 372 -28.18 3.97 -5.73
C VAL A 372 -27.55 5.35 -5.97
N ALA A 373 -27.64 6.28 -5.02
CA ALA A 373 -27.06 7.62 -5.14
C ALA A 373 -25.53 7.61 -5.19
N LEU A 374 -24.88 6.69 -4.47
CA LEU A 374 -23.44 6.41 -4.55
C LEU A 374 -23.05 5.69 -5.86
N GLY A 375 -24.04 5.22 -6.63
CA GLY A 375 -23.81 4.50 -7.88
C GLY A 375 -23.37 3.05 -7.67
N ALA A 376 -23.58 2.48 -6.48
CA ALA A 376 -23.24 1.09 -6.15
C ALA A 376 -23.82 0.11 -7.17
N LYS A 377 -23.08 -0.98 -7.42
CA LYS A 377 -23.41 -1.99 -8.44
C LYS A 377 -23.59 -3.37 -7.84
N TYR A 378 -22.89 -3.64 -6.75
CA TYR A 378 -23.12 -4.79 -5.89
C TYR A 378 -23.57 -4.35 -4.50
N VAL A 379 -24.46 -5.14 -3.88
CA VAL A 379 -24.75 -5.08 -2.44
C VAL A 379 -24.60 -6.49 -1.88
N ARG A 380 -23.76 -6.66 -0.86
CA ARG A 380 -23.59 -7.93 -0.14
C ARG A 380 -24.45 -7.99 1.11
N ILE A 381 -25.16 -9.10 1.25
CA ILE A 381 -26.19 -9.34 2.28
C ILE A 381 -26.43 -10.83 2.53
N GLY A 382 -27.08 -11.15 3.66
CA GLY A 382 -27.70 -12.45 3.90
C GLY A 382 -28.88 -12.78 2.96
N PRO A 383 -29.35 -14.04 2.93
CA PRO A 383 -30.29 -14.54 1.92
C PRO A 383 -31.74 -14.24 2.28
N THR A 384 -32.37 -13.27 1.61
CA THR A 384 -33.83 -13.09 1.62
C THR A 384 -34.38 -12.72 0.23
N ASP A 385 -35.47 -13.38 -0.20
CA ASP A 385 -36.06 -13.12 -1.52
C ASP A 385 -36.61 -11.69 -1.65
N ALA A 386 -37.13 -11.10 -0.57
CA ALA A 386 -37.74 -9.77 -0.59
C ALA A 386 -36.71 -8.66 -0.86
N ILE A 387 -35.56 -8.69 -0.18
CA ILE A 387 -34.53 -7.68 -0.38
C ILE A 387 -33.79 -7.88 -1.71
N ILE A 388 -33.64 -9.14 -2.18
CA ILE A 388 -33.12 -9.45 -3.53
C ILE A 388 -33.98 -8.80 -4.60
N GLN A 389 -35.30 -8.91 -4.51
CA GLN A 389 -36.23 -8.23 -5.43
C GLN A 389 -36.05 -6.70 -5.39
N LYS A 390 -35.91 -6.14 -4.18
CA LYS A 390 -35.78 -4.69 -3.96
C LYS A 390 -34.50 -4.12 -4.56
N LEU A 391 -33.36 -4.80 -4.37
CA LEU A 391 -32.07 -4.43 -4.96
C LEU A 391 -32.08 -4.55 -6.49
N LEU A 392 -32.59 -5.66 -7.02
CA LEU A 392 -32.69 -5.88 -8.47
C LEU A 392 -33.59 -4.86 -9.17
N ALA A 393 -34.70 -4.47 -8.53
CA ALA A 393 -35.59 -3.42 -9.03
C ALA A 393 -34.92 -2.02 -9.10
N ASN A 394 -33.89 -1.80 -8.27
CA ASN A 394 -33.07 -0.59 -8.25
C ASN A 394 -31.79 -0.71 -9.11
N GLY A 395 -31.63 -1.79 -9.88
CA GLY A 395 -30.48 -1.99 -10.76
C GLY A 395 -29.18 -2.37 -10.04
N ILE A 396 -29.26 -2.77 -8.77
CA ILE A 396 -28.14 -3.28 -7.97
C ILE A 396 -28.16 -4.81 -8.03
N THR A 397 -27.01 -5.43 -8.26
CA THR A 397 -26.86 -6.89 -8.28
C THR A 397 -26.52 -7.41 -6.87
N PRO A 398 -27.35 -8.28 -6.26
CA PRO A 398 -27.05 -8.83 -4.94
C PRO A 398 -25.90 -9.85 -4.97
N ILE A 399 -25.01 -9.77 -3.98
CA ILE A 399 -24.10 -10.87 -3.58
C ILE A 399 -24.70 -11.49 -2.33
N ILE A 400 -25.09 -12.76 -2.41
CA ILE A 400 -25.81 -13.44 -1.33
C ILE A 400 -24.89 -14.38 -0.59
N LEU A 401 -24.73 -14.07 0.70
CA LEU A 401 -23.92 -14.80 1.67
C LEU A 401 -24.72 -15.97 2.27
N PHE A 402 -24.27 -17.19 2.04
CA PHE A 402 -24.91 -18.40 2.57
C PHE A 402 -24.10 -19.01 3.72
N GLY A 403 -24.51 -18.70 4.95
CA GLY A 403 -23.95 -19.25 6.19
C GLY A 403 -22.79 -18.44 6.78
N GLY A 404 -22.28 -18.87 7.92
CA GLY A 404 -21.14 -18.23 8.61
C GLY A 404 -20.92 -18.79 10.02
N ASN A 405 -19.64 -18.98 10.40
CA ASN A 405 -19.12 -19.48 11.68
C ASN A 405 -19.54 -20.93 12.08
N PRO A 406 -18.59 -21.86 12.39
CA PRO A 406 -18.90 -23.22 12.84
C PRO A 406 -19.38 -23.31 14.31
N THR A 407 -19.38 -22.19 15.04
CA THR A 407 -19.66 -22.08 16.48
C THR A 407 -20.89 -21.22 16.82
N TYR A 408 -21.60 -20.69 15.82
CA TYR A 408 -22.91 -20.04 15.98
C TYR A 408 -23.95 -20.78 15.10
N PRO A 409 -25.25 -20.82 15.46
CA PRO A 409 -26.02 -22.06 15.39
C PRO A 409 -26.67 -22.36 14.02
N TRP A 410 -25.85 -22.51 12.99
CA TRP A 410 -26.23 -23.14 11.73
C TRP A 410 -25.21 -24.21 11.37
N THR A 411 -25.28 -25.34 12.09
CA THR A 411 -24.60 -26.60 11.74
C THR A 411 -25.24 -27.20 10.48
N THR A 412 -25.13 -26.48 9.36
CA THR A 412 -25.48 -26.99 8.05
C THR A 412 -24.41 -28.01 7.66
N THR A 413 -24.81 -29.22 7.29
CA THR A 413 -23.90 -30.12 6.56
C THR A 413 -23.73 -29.61 5.12
N PRO A 414 -22.72 -30.10 4.35
CA PRO A 414 -22.61 -29.77 2.93
C PRO A 414 -23.90 -30.02 2.14
N GLN A 415 -24.70 -31.04 2.53
CA GLN A 415 -25.98 -31.35 1.92
C GLN A 415 -27.09 -30.34 2.28
N GLN A 416 -27.11 -29.83 3.52
CA GLN A 416 -28.07 -28.81 3.93
C GLN A 416 -27.77 -27.47 3.25
N LEU A 417 -26.50 -27.08 3.18
CA LEU A 417 -26.03 -25.90 2.45
C LEU A 417 -26.34 -26.01 0.95
N ALA A 418 -26.06 -27.16 0.33
CA ALA A 418 -26.41 -27.46 -1.06
C ALA A 418 -27.93 -27.35 -1.33
N SER A 419 -28.76 -27.87 -0.42
CA SER A 419 -30.23 -27.79 -0.52
C SER A 419 -30.72 -26.35 -0.45
N GLN A 420 -30.21 -25.56 0.50
CA GLN A 420 -30.55 -24.15 0.65
C GLN A 420 -30.19 -23.35 -0.61
N VAL A 421 -28.95 -23.48 -1.10
CA VAL A 421 -28.49 -22.70 -2.25
C VAL A 421 -29.16 -23.14 -3.56
N SER A 422 -29.43 -24.44 -3.76
CA SER A 422 -30.17 -24.94 -4.94
C SER A 422 -31.56 -24.29 -5.07
N GLY A 423 -32.25 -24.07 -3.95
CA GLY A 423 -33.52 -23.36 -3.91
C GLY A 423 -33.41 -21.90 -4.37
N TYR A 424 -32.34 -21.18 -3.98
CA TYR A 424 -32.07 -19.82 -4.44
C TYR A 424 -31.61 -19.80 -5.90
N ALA A 425 -30.71 -20.70 -6.30
CA ALA A 425 -30.21 -20.83 -7.67
C ALA A 425 -31.33 -21.09 -8.69
N SER A 426 -32.31 -21.91 -8.32
CA SER A 426 -33.50 -22.18 -9.13
C SER A 426 -34.43 -20.96 -9.30
N ARG A 427 -34.45 -20.02 -8.34
CA ARG A 427 -35.27 -18.80 -8.39
C ARG A 427 -34.56 -17.62 -9.07
N TRP A 428 -33.28 -17.45 -8.77
CA TRP A 428 -32.52 -16.24 -9.11
C TRP A 428 -31.56 -16.43 -10.27
N GLY A 429 -31.12 -17.66 -10.55
CA GLY A 429 -30.22 -17.95 -11.67
C GLY A 429 -28.97 -17.08 -11.61
N ASN A 430 -28.64 -16.44 -12.73
CA ASN A 430 -27.51 -15.51 -12.86
C ASN A 430 -27.82 -14.05 -12.47
N LYS A 431 -28.96 -13.77 -11.81
CA LYS A 431 -29.31 -12.41 -11.33
C LYS A 431 -28.61 -12.02 -10.02
N ILE A 432 -28.07 -13.01 -9.30
CA ILE A 432 -27.33 -12.82 -8.04
C ILE A 432 -25.99 -13.55 -8.13
N LEU A 433 -25.06 -13.15 -7.27
CA LEU A 433 -23.80 -13.84 -6.99
C LEU A 433 -23.97 -14.70 -5.73
N TYR A 434 -23.31 -15.86 -5.69
CA TYR A 434 -23.49 -16.87 -4.63
C TYR A 434 -22.20 -17.04 -3.84
N GLU A 435 -22.19 -16.65 -2.57
CA GLU A 435 -21.01 -16.67 -1.69
C GLU A 435 -21.16 -17.71 -0.59
N CYS A 436 -20.13 -18.54 -0.40
CA CYS A 436 -20.20 -19.77 0.40
C CYS A 436 -19.49 -19.64 1.77
N LEU A 437 -20.27 -19.39 2.83
CA LEU A 437 -19.84 -19.12 4.23
C LEU A 437 -19.21 -17.72 4.42
N ASN A 438 -18.76 -17.39 5.65
CA ASN A 438 -18.18 -16.09 6.03
C ASN A 438 -16.87 -16.21 6.86
N GLU A 439 -15.84 -15.46 6.48
CA GLU A 439 -14.54 -15.28 7.16
C GLU A 439 -13.84 -16.58 7.63
N LEU A 440 -13.75 -17.57 6.74
CA LEU A 440 -13.25 -18.93 7.00
C LEU A 440 -12.12 -19.03 8.05
N ASN A 441 -10.99 -18.39 7.80
CA ASN A 441 -9.74 -18.65 8.50
C ASN A 441 -9.68 -18.06 9.92
N ILE A 442 -10.48 -17.04 10.23
CA ILE A 442 -10.60 -16.52 11.60
C ILE A 442 -11.71 -17.20 12.41
N HIS A 443 -12.74 -17.75 11.75
CA HIS A 443 -13.75 -18.59 12.42
C HIS A 443 -13.35 -20.07 12.44
N GLY A 444 -12.08 -20.39 12.25
CA GLY A 444 -11.52 -21.73 12.50
C GLY A 444 -11.69 -22.76 11.37
N TRP A 445 -12.21 -22.38 10.20
CA TRP A 445 -12.26 -23.28 9.05
C TRP A 445 -10.85 -23.55 8.51
N THR A 446 -10.47 -24.82 8.43
CA THR A 446 -9.32 -25.25 7.61
C THR A 446 -9.77 -25.45 6.16
N PRO A 447 -8.86 -25.34 5.17
CA PRO A 447 -9.19 -25.67 3.78
C PRO A 447 -9.73 -27.09 3.63
N ASP A 448 -9.15 -28.05 4.37
CA ASP A 448 -9.58 -29.44 4.44
C ASP A 448 -11.04 -29.61 4.88
N ALA A 449 -11.51 -28.78 5.83
CA ALA A 449 -12.91 -28.76 6.26
C ALA A 449 -13.81 -28.01 5.26
N TYR A 450 -13.30 -26.95 4.63
CA TYR A 450 -14.07 -26.05 3.77
C TYR A 450 -14.32 -26.57 2.35
N VAL A 451 -13.31 -27.16 1.69
CA VAL A 451 -13.42 -27.60 0.28
C VAL A 451 -14.62 -28.55 0.02
N PRO A 452 -14.97 -29.49 0.92
CA PRO A 452 -16.20 -30.29 0.79
C PRO A 452 -17.50 -29.46 0.81
N TYR A 453 -17.55 -28.36 1.55
CA TYR A 453 -18.70 -27.45 1.60
C TYR A 453 -18.80 -26.62 0.33
N LEU A 454 -17.70 -25.97 -0.07
CA LEU A 454 -17.63 -25.20 -1.32
C LEU A 454 -17.99 -26.08 -2.52
N LYS A 455 -17.50 -27.32 -2.58
CA LYS A 455 -17.88 -28.28 -3.62
C LYS A 455 -19.38 -28.53 -3.66
N ALA A 456 -20.00 -28.87 -2.53
CA ALA A 456 -21.42 -29.19 -2.48
C ALA A 456 -22.29 -27.97 -2.82
N PHE A 457 -21.89 -26.78 -2.37
CA PHE A 457 -22.50 -25.50 -2.70
C PHE A 457 -22.40 -25.20 -4.20
N HIS A 458 -21.18 -25.23 -4.75
CA HIS A 458 -20.90 -25.01 -6.17
C HIS A 458 -21.71 -25.96 -7.06
N ASP A 459 -21.62 -27.27 -6.81
CA ASP A 459 -22.27 -28.27 -7.65
C ASP A 459 -23.80 -28.12 -7.62
N ALA A 460 -24.38 -27.71 -6.47
CA ALA A 460 -25.79 -27.40 -6.34
C ALA A 460 -26.21 -26.11 -7.07
N VAL A 461 -25.40 -25.05 -7.03
CA VAL A 461 -25.62 -23.82 -7.82
C VAL A 461 -25.56 -24.13 -9.31
N LYS A 462 -24.48 -24.77 -9.78
CA LYS A 462 -24.27 -25.04 -11.22
C LYS A 462 -25.28 -26.04 -11.77
N ALA A 463 -25.81 -26.97 -10.96
CA ALA A 463 -26.89 -27.86 -11.39
C ALA A 463 -28.22 -27.14 -11.67
N ALA A 464 -28.55 -26.11 -10.88
CA ALA A 464 -29.77 -25.30 -11.06
C ALA A 464 -29.57 -24.12 -12.03
N ALA A 465 -28.36 -23.54 -12.05
CA ALA A 465 -28.00 -22.37 -12.83
C ALA A 465 -26.53 -22.48 -13.33
N PRO A 466 -26.28 -23.15 -14.46
CA PRO A 466 -24.91 -23.46 -14.93
C PRO A 466 -24.00 -22.25 -15.17
N THR A 467 -24.59 -21.08 -15.43
CA THR A 467 -23.87 -19.81 -15.69
C THR A 467 -23.84 -18.86 -14.49
N ALA A 468 -24.42 -19.24 -13.34
CA ALA A 468 -24.36 -18.44 -12.12
C ALA A 468 -22.93 -18.39 -11.56
N THR A 469 -22.56 -17.25 -10.97
CA THR A 469 -21.23 -17.00 -10.41
C THR A 469 -21.17 -17.41 -8.94
N VAL A 470 -20.28 -18.36 -8.64
CA VAL A 470 -19.99 -18.88 -7.31
C VAL A 470 -18.69 -18.27 -6.83
N LEU A 471 -18.71 -17.74 -5.62
CA LEU A 471 -17.54 -17.22 -4.92
C LEU A 471 -17.22 -18.14 -3.75
N MET A 472 -15.93 -18.44 -3.59
CA MET A 472 -15.45 -18.77 -2.26
C MET A 472 -15.58 -17.54 -1.36
N ASP A 473 -15.66 -17.78 -0.07
CA ASP A 473 -15.76 -16.75 0.95
C ASP A 473 -14.43 -15.98 1.15
N GLY A 474 -14.53 -14.77 1.70
CA GLY A 474 -13.45 -13.85 1.96
C GLY A 474 -12.53 -14.30 3.09
N LEU A 475 -11.26 -14.50 2.76
CA LEU A 475 -10.22 -14.73 3.76
C LEU A 475 -9.78 -13.41 4.42
N TRP A 476 -9.42 -13.46 5.70
CA TRP A 476 -8.83 -12.35 6.43
C TRP A 476 -7.38 -12.67 6.88
N THR A 477 -6.79 -11.90 7.78
CA THR A 477 -5.36 -12.02 8.18
C THR A 477 -4.97 -13.42 8.70
N GLY A 478 -5.66 -13.89 9.74
CA GLY A 478 -5.38 -15.17 10.41
C GLY A 478 -3.96 -15.27 11.03
N SER A 479 -3.57 -16.47 11.49
CA SER A 479 -2.21 -16.72 11.99
C SER A 479 -1.80 -18.18 11.89
N GLY A 480 -0.49 -18.47 11.82
CA GLY A 480 0.02 -19.84 11.70
C GLY A 480 -0.50 -20.55 10.45
N SER A 481 -1.11 -21.72 10.60
CA SER A 481 -1.77 -22.44 9.49
C SER A 481 -3.05 -21.75 8.97
N GLN A 482 -3.61 -20.80 9.73
CA GLN A 482 -4.73 -19.96 9.31
C GLN A 482 -4.26 -18.65 8.65
N ALA A 483 -2.95 -18.40 8.55
CA ALA A 483 -2.44 -17.23 7.83
C ALA A 483 -2.81 -17.30 6.34
N LEU A 484 -3.16 -16.16 5.75
CA LEU A 484 -3.72 -16.03 4.41
C LEU A 484 -2.98 -16.87 3.34
N ILE A 485 -1.65 -16.76 3.24
CA ILE A 485 -0.85 -17.43 2.20
C ILE A 485 -0.80 -18.96 2.39
N PRO A 486 -0.41 -19.53 3.56
CA PRO A 486 -0.50 -20.97 3.80
C PRO A 486 -1.90 -21.56 3.61
N TRP A 487 -2.95 -20.85 4.03
CA TRP A 487 -4.34 -21.26 3.83
C TRP A 487 -4.67 -21.34 2.34
N SER A 488 -4.31 -20.29 1.58
CA SER A 488 -4.47 -20.21 0.13
C SER A 488 -3.77 -21.36 -0.59
N GLN A 489 -2.51 -21.64 -0.25
CA GLN A 489 -1.75 -22.75 -0.83
C GLN A 489 -2.45 -24.09 -0.60
N ARG A 490 -2.85 -24.38 0.66
CA ARG A 490 -3.51 -25.65 0.99
C ARG A 490 -4.87 -25.78 0.32
N PHE A 491 -5.63 -24.70 0.16
CA PHE A 491 -6.87 -24.68 -0.60
C PHE A 491 -6.66 -25.00 -2.10
N ILE A 492 -5.58 -24.48 -2.69
CA ILE A 492 -5.17 -24.76 -4.07
C ILE A 492 -4.77 -26.24 -4.21
N ASP A 493 -3.96 -26.77 -3.29
CA ASP A 493 -3.49 -28.17 -3.28
C ASP A 493 -4.65 -29.18 -3.19
N LEU A 494 -5.72 -28.82 -2.49
CA LEU A 494 -6.97 -29.60 -2.39
C LEU A 494 -7.88 -29.46 -3.63
N GLY A 495 -7.48 -28.68 -4.63
CA GLY A 495 -8.25 -28.43 -5.83
C GLY A 495 -9.45 -27.50 -5.63
N GLY A 496 -9.46 -26.67 -4.58
CA GLY A 496 -10.56 -25.77 -4.23
C GLY A 496 -10.91 -24.75 -5.33
N LEU A 497 -9.93 -24.33 -6.14
CA LEU A 497 -10.13 -23.44 -7.29
C LEU A 497 -11.01 -24.04 -8.42
N ASN A 498 -11.33 -25.33 -8.38
CA ASN A 498 -12.29 -25.93 -9.32
C ASN A 498 -13.76 -25.66 -8.95
N TYR A 499 -14.01 -25.07 -7.78
CA TYR A 499 -15.36 -24.88 -7.21
C TYR A 499 -15.69 -23.40 -6.95
N THR A 500 -14.93 -22.47 -7.54
CA THR A 500 -15.20 -21.03 -7.49
C THR A 500 -14.84 -20.34 -8.79
N ASP A 501 -15.61 -19.32 -9.18
CA ASP A 501 -15.37 -18.46 -10.33
C ASP A 501 -14.57 -17.20 -9.96
N LEU A 502 -14.53 -16.82 -8.67
CA LEU A 502 -13.87 -15.62 -8.14
C LEU A 502 -13.18 -15.94 -6.80
N TYR A 503 -11.96 -15.46 -6.61
CA TYR A 503 -11.21 -15.64 -5.36
C TYR A 503 -11.42 -14.43 -4.44
N ASN A 504 -11.92 -14.66 -3.23
CA ASN A 504 -12.36 -13.59 -2.34
C ASN A 504 -11.40 -13.38 -1.15
N VAL A 505 -11.11 -12.13 -0.82
CA VAL A 505 -10.29 -11.73 0.35
C VAL A 505 -10.91 -10.48 0.95
N HIS A 506 -11.13 -10.42 2.26
CA HIS A 506 -11.59 -9.20 2.94
C HIS A 506 -10.40 -8.26 3.14
N LEU A 507 -10.35 -7.17 2.37
CA LEU A 507 -9.19 -6.27 2.27
C LEU A 507 -9.41 -5.00 3.10
N TYR A 508 -9.51 -5.22 4.41
CA TYR A 508 -9.43 -4.17 5.42
C TYR A 508 -8.04 -3.51 5.46
N ASP A 509 -8.01 -2.28 5.97
CA ASP A 509 -6.88 -1.35 5.99
C ASP A 509 -6.47 -0.82 4.60
N ASP A 510 -5.51 0.10 4.59
CA ASP A 510 -5.18 0.92 3.41
C ASP A 510 -4.42 0.14 2.32
N ALA A 511 -4.87 0.26 1.07
CA ALA A 511 -4.23 -0.34 -0.10
C ALA A 511 -2.88 0.30 -0.48
N ALA A 512 -2.61 1.52 0.01
CA ALA A 512 -1.36 2.24 -0.13
C ALA A 512 -0.38 2.04 1.04
N GLU A 513 -0.76 1.32 2.10
CA GLU A 513 0.12 1.02 3.23
C GLU A 513 0.75 -0.38 3.13
N HIS A 514 2.07 -0.40 3.34
CA HIS A 514 2.91 -1.59 3.16
C HIS A 514 3.51 -2.07 4.48
N GLY A 515 3.61 -3.39 4.65
CA GLY A 515 4.21 -4.01 5.83
C GLY A 515 3.83 -5.47 6.02
N ALA A 516 4.50 -6.14 6.98
CA ALA A 516 4.25 -7.54 7.32
C ALA A 516 2.81 -7.83 7.83
N TRP A 517 2.05 -6.79 8.15
CA TRP A 517 0.65 -6.84 8.58
C TRP A 517 -0.34 -6.53 7.43
N SER A 518 0.13 -5.98 6.31
CA SER A 518 -0.73 -5.52 5.21
C SER A 518 -1.29 -6.71 4.42
N MET A 519 -2.60 -6.87 4.44
CA MET A 519 -3.27 -7.90 3.62
C MET A 519 -3.18 -7.60 2.13
N TRP A 520 -3.09 -6.32 1.76
CA TRP A 520 -2.84 -5.90 0.38
C TRP A 520 -1.49 -6.43 -0.10
N ASP A 521 -0.45 -6.35 0.72
CA ASP A 521 0.86 -6.95 0.42
C ASP A 521 0.78 -8.49 0.41
N MET A 522 0.15 -9.13 1.40
CA MET A 522 -0.02 -10.59 1.41
C MET A 522 -0.79 -11.12 0.19
N THR A 523 -1.68 -10.30 -0.38
CA THR A 523 -2.53 -10.67 -1.52
C THR A 523 -1.85 -10.38 -2.86
N PHE A 524 -1.17 -9.23 -3.01
CA PHE A 524 -0.67 -8.73 -4.30
C PHE A 524 0.84 -8.46 -4.37
N GLY A 525 1.56 -8.50 -3.25
CA GLY A 525 2.88 -7.90 -3.11
C GLY A 525 2.81 -6.38 -2.86
N SER A 526 3.87 -5.84 -2.27
CA SER A 526 4.04 -4.39 -2.06
C SER A 526 4.59 -3.66 -3.30
N GLY A 527 5.10 -4.41 -4.28
CA GLY A 527 5.70 -3.87 -5.50
C GLY A 527 7.18 -3.49 -5.34
N GLY A 528 7.86 -4.01 -4.30
CA GLY A 528 9.24 -3.66 -3.97
C GLY A 528 10.17 -4.88 -3.84
N ALA A 529 10.99 -4.86 -2.79
CA ALA A 529 11.90 -5.95 -2.40
C ALA A 529 11.55 -6.50 -1.00
N GLY A 530 10.25 -6.59 -0.69
CA GLY A 530 9.69 -7.07 0.56
C GLY A 530 9.38 -8.57 0.55
N TYR A 531 9.05 -9.10 1.74
CA TYR A 531 8.79 -10.53 1.97
C TYR A 531 7.66 -11.09 1.10
N TYR A 532 6.61 -10.30 0.82
CA TYR A 532 5.46 -10.73 0.02
C TYR A 532 5.59 -10.53 -1.49
N ASP A 533 6.65 -9.87 -1.98
CA ASP A 533 6.79 -9.61 -3.43
C ASP A 533 7.09 -10.88 -4.26
N THR A 534 7.61 -11.92 -3.63
CA THR A 534 7.85 -13.23 -4.27
C THR A 534 6.79 -14.27 -3.91
N THR A 535 6.11 -14.11 -2.77
CA THR A 535 5.18 -15.10 -2.21
C THR A 535 3.93 -14.38 -1.69
N ASN A 536 2.86 -14.37 -2.49
CA ASN A 536 1.58 -13.74 -2.18
C ASN A 536 0.43 -14.51 -2.85
N VAL A 537 -0.82 -14.24 -2.47
CA VAL A 537 -2.00 -14.96 -3.01
C VAL A 537 -2.04 -14.89 -4.54
N ARG A 538 -1.82 -13.71 -5.14
CA ARG A 538 -1.83 -13.50 -6.60
C ARG A 538 -0.81 -14.38 -7.31
N SER A 539 0.40 -14.55 -6.76
CA SER A 539 1.43 -15.40 -7.36
C SER A 539 1.08 -16.90 -7.27
N LEU A 540 0.43 -17.34 -6.18
CA LEU A 540 -0.09 -18.71 -6.07
C LEU A 540 -1.21 -18.98 -7.11
N LEU A 541 -2.16 -18.06 -7.25
CA LEU A 541 -3.26 -18.19 -8.22
C LEU A 541 -2.75 -18.17 -9.68
N ASP A 542 -1.75 -17.34 -9.97
CA ASP A 542 -1.13 -17.28 -11.30
C ASP A 542 -0.32 -18.53 -11.63
N ALA A 543 0.43 -19.07 -10.65
CA ALA A 543 1.14 -20.34 -10.80
C ALA A 543 0.17 -21.51 -11.06
N TRP A 544 -0.93 -21.59 -10.31
CA TRP A 544 -1.96 -22.59 -10.56
C TRP A 544 -2.60 -22.44 -11.95
N ALA A 545 -2.97 -21.21 -12.32
CA ALA A 545 -3.59 -20.93 -13.61
C ALA A 545 -2.69 -21.33 -14.79
N ALA A 546 -1.40 -21.00 -14.72
CA ALA A 546 -0.39 -21.40 -15.69
C ALA A 546 -0.23 -22.93 -15.76
N ALA A 547 -0.14 -23.61 -14.61
CA ALA A 547 0.01 -25.06 -14.54
C ALA A 547 -1.20 -25.85 -15.09
N HIS A 548 -2.40 -25.25 -15.06
CA HIS A 548 -3.66 -25.89 -15.48
C HIS A 548 -4.21 -25.36 -16.81
N GLY A 549 -3.50 -24.45 -17.49
CA GLY A 549 -3.95 -23.83 -18.74
C GLY A 549 -5.24 -23.01 -18.59
N LYS A 550 -5.44 -22.39 -17.43
CA LYS A 550 -6.63 -21.60 -17.09
C LYS A 550 -6.34 -20.09 -17.23
N PRO A 551 -7.36 -19.24 -17.45
CA PRO A 551 -7.21 -17.79 -17.27
C PRO A 551 -6.82 -17.49 -15.81
N LYS A 552 -6.18 -16.33 -15.59
CA LYS A 552 -5.88 -15.86 -14.23
C LYS A 552 -7.18 -15.75 -13.43
N MET A 553 -7.27 -16.45 -12.31
CA MET A 553 -8.41 -16.37 -11.39
C MET A 553 -8.57 -14.92 -10.91
N PRO A 554 -9.72 -14.25 -11.12
CA PRO A 554 -9.93 -12.89 -10.62
C PRO A 554 -9.97 -12.89 -9.10
N ILE A 555 -9.39 -11.86 -8.47
CA ILE A 555 -9.55 -11.60 -7.04
C ILE A 555 -10.63 -10.53 -6.88
N VAL A 556 -11.47 -10.67 -5.86
CA VAL A 556 -12.46 -9.68 -5.43
C VAL A 556 -12.30 -9.40 -3.94
N SER A 557 -12.87 -8.30 -3.48
CA SER A 557 -13.08 -8.08 -2.07
C SER A 557 -14.54 -7.77 -1.78
N THR A 558 -15.17 -8.64 -1.00
CA THR A 558 -16.55 -8.49 -0.55
C THR A 558 -16.70 -7.63 0.71
N GLU A 559 -15.59 -7.35 1.41
CA GLU A 559 -15.52 -6.40 2.51
C GLU A 559 -14.15 -5.69 2.48
N SER A 560 -14.15 -4.38 2.34
CA SER A 560 -12.97 -3.50 2.39
C SER A 560 -13.29 -2.24 3.21
N GLY A 561 -12.27 -1.64 3.82
CA GLY A 561 -12.41 -0.36 4.54
C GLY A 561 -11.51 -0.24 5.77
N GLY A 562 -11.72 0.82 6.54
CA GLY A 562 -11.04 1.06 7.82
C GLY A 562 -12.05 1.47 8.90
N PRO A 563 -12.00 0.89 10.11
CA PRO A 563 -12.94 1.22 11.18
C PRO A 563 -12.64 2.60 11.79
N VAL A 564 -13.68 3.41 12.00
CA VAL A 564 -13.59 4.79 12.56
C VAL A 564 -12.85 4.87 13.91
N PRO A 565 -12.97 3.90 14.85
CA PRO A 565 -12.19 3.92 16.10
C PRO A 565 -10.67 3.85 15.91
N LYS A 566 -10.22 3.33 14.76
CA LYS A 566 -8.81 3.19 14.39
C LYS A 566 -8.30 4.36 13.53
N TYR A 567 -9.21 5.07 12.84
CA TYR A 567 -8.87 6.02 11.78
C TYR A 567 -9.79 7.25 11.78
N THR A 568 -9.22 8.43 11.53
CA THR A 568 -10.04 9.64 11.30
C THR A 568 -10.92 9.50 10.06
N GLU A 569 -12.04 10.22 10.00
CA GLU A 569 -12.93 10.24 8.81
C GLU A 569 -12.15 10.54 7.52
N ALA A 570 -11.20 11.47 7.57
CA ALA A 570 -10.32 11.79 6.44
C ALA A 570 -9.45 10.60 6.01
N LYS A 571 -8.91 9.82 6.96
CA LYS A 571 -8.14 8.61 6.67
C LYS A 571 -9.04 7.47 6.17
N GLN A 572 -10.26 7.34 6.69
CA GLN A 572 -11.24 6.40 6.16
C GLN A 572 -11.59 6.72 4.70
N ALA A 573 -11.78 8.00 4.36
CA ALA A 573 -12.00 8.43 2.98
C ALA A 573 -10.80 8.08 2.06
N THR A 574 -9.56 8.21 2.54
CA THR A 574 -8.37 7.74 1.81
C THR A 574 -8.40 6.22 1.61
N ILE A 575 -8.61 5.43 2.66
CA ILE A 575 -8.66 3.95 2.59
C ILE A 575 -9.72 3.48 1.59
N VAL A 576 -10.91 4.08 1.61
CA VAL A 576 -11.98 3.80 0.64
C VAL A 576 -11.56 4.17 -0.77
N THR A 577 -10.97 5.35 -0.97
CA THR A 577 -10.49 5.82 -2.27
C THR A 577 -9.43 4.88 -2.86
N ASP A 578 -8.46 4.46 -2.07
CA ASP A 578 -7.35 3.62 -2.54
C ASP A 578 -7.77 2.15 -2.77
N ALA A 579 -8.75 1.64 -2.00
CA ALA A 579 -9.39 0.35 -2.29
C ALA A 579 -10.16 0.38 -3.63
N LEU A 580 -10.91 1.46 -3.92
CA LEU A 580 -11.61 1.64 -5.19
C LEU A 580 -10.61 1.78 -6.36
N HIS A 581 -9.56 2.57 -6.19
CA HIS A 581 -8.46 2.70 -7.15
C HIS A 581 -7.79 1.34 -7.48
N ALA A 582 -7.62 0.46 -6.50
CA ALA A 582 -7.08 -0.88 -6.71
C ALA A 582 -8.01 -1.80 -7.55
N ALA A 583 -9.33 -1.58 -7.50
CA ALA A 583 -10.30 -2.26 -8.37
C ALA A 583 -10.36 -1.65 -9.79
N ASP A 584 -10.23 -0.34 -9.92
CA ASP A 584 -10.18 0.32 -11.23
C ASP A 584 -8.86 0.14 -11.99
N GLY A 585 -7.77 -0.04 -11.25
CA GLY A 585 -6.39 0.12 -11.73
C GLY A 585 -5.95 1.59 -11.83
N VAL A 586 -6.74 2.53 -11.29
CA VAL A 586 -6.40 3.95 -11.20
C VAL A 586 -5.21 4.12 -10.24
N GLY A 587 -4.27 5.02 -10.58
CA GLY A 587 -3.04 5.28 -9.82
C GLY A 587 -2.00 4.15 -9.82
N THR A 588 -2.42 2.88 -9.89
CA THR A 588 -1.58 1.68 -9.76
C THR A 588 -1.17 1.05 -11.09
N GLY A 589 -1.84 1.40 -12.20
CA GLY A 589 -1.54 0.87 -13.54
C GLY A 589 -1.93 -0.59 -13.77
N TYR A 590 -2.44 -1.28 -12.75
CA TYR A 590 -2.87 -2.68 -12.82
C TYR A 590 -4.12 -2.91 -11.98
N ARG A 591 -5.17 -3.52 -12.55
CA ARG A 591 -6.36 -3.93 -11.80
C ARG A 591 -6.03 -5.08 -10.88
N LYS A 592 -5.88 -4.81 -9.59
CA LYS A 592 -5.68 -5.82 -8.54
C LYS A 592 -6.97 -6.61 -8.32
N LEU A 593 -8.13 -5.95 -8.36
CA LEU A 593 -9.44 -6.56 -8.11
C LEU A 593 -10.36 -6.50 -9.34
N ALA A 594 -11.31 -7.44 -9.44
CA ALA A 594 -12.43 -7.36 -10.40
C ALA A 594 -13.57 -6.45 -9.89
N PHE A 595 -13.81 -6.44 -8.58
CA PHE A 595 -14.60 -5.45 -7.85
C PHE A 595 -14.17 -5.38 -6.39
N THR A 596 -14.52 -4.28 -5.71
CA THR A 596 -14.46 -4.16 -4.25
C THR A 596 -15.79 -3.66 -3.69
N LEU A 597 -16.16 -4.13 -2.51
CA LEU A 597 -17.28 -3.62 -1.73
C LEU A 597 -16.75 -2.88 -0.51
N ILE A 598 -17.27 -1.68 -0.28
CA ILE A 598 -16.96 -0.90 0.93
C ILE A 598 -17.92 -1.34 2.03
N TYR A 599 -17.37 -1.78 3.17
CA TYR A 599 -18.17 -2.12 4.34
C TYR A 599 -18.75 -0.83 4.95
N ASN A 600 -20.08 -0.69 4.93
CA ASN A 600 -20.72 0.55 5.36
C ASN A 600 -21.03 0.52 6.86
N VAL A 601 -20.36 1.39 7.62
CA VAL A 601 -20.42 1.43 9.09
C VAL A 601 -21.65 2.19 9.60
N LEU A 602 -22.79 2.08 8.91
CA LEU A 602 -24.07 2.62 9.36
C LEU A 602 -24.63 1.68 10.44
N ASP A 603 -24.37 2.06 11.70
CA ASP A 603 -24.77 1.41 12.95
C ASP A 603 -24.07 0.07 13.27
N ASP A 604 -22.78 0.09 13.61
CA ASP A 604 -22.29 -0.80 14.68
C ASP A 604 -22.44 -0.10 16.03
N ASP A 605 -23.64 -0.22 16.61
CA ASP A 605 -23.93 0.07 18.04
C ASP A 605 -23.20 -0.93 18.96
N VAL A 606 -21.87 -0.96 18.89
CA VAL A 606 -21.00 -1.73 19.78
C VAL A 606 -20.20 -0.74 20.62
N ALA A 607 -20.66 -0.49 21.85
CA ALA A 607 -19.92 0.33 22.80
C ALA A 607 -18.52 -0.27 23.05
N GLY A 608 -17.48 0.40 22.55
CA GLY A 608 -16.08 -0.06 22.66
C GLY A 608 -15.44 -0.52 21.35
N PHE A 609 -16.13 -0.41 20.21
CA PHE A 609 -15.47 0.00 18.96
C PHE A 609 -15.69 1.49 18.78
#